data_AF-A0A285M904-F1
#
_entry.id   AF-A0A285M904-F1
#
_cell.length_a   1.000
_cell.length_b   1.000
_cell.length_c   1.000
_cell.angle_alpha   90.00
_cell.angle_beta   90.00
_cell.angle_gamma   90.00
#
_symmetry.space_group_name_H-M   'P 1'
#
loop_
_entity.id
_entity.type
_entity.pdbx_description
1 polymer ?
#
loop_
_entity_poly.entity_id
_entity_poly.type
_entity_poly.pdbx_seq_one_letter_code
_entity_poly.pdbx_strand_id
1 'polypeptide(L)'
;MLETAPSAQTARDLLDFESGALYFDEAPEPIVAALLDKASNAATASDRVAALGDAQRLAPQDLNVIVALYRHHYFLQAFEEALVIADLAMREAGKRLNVAADWRLLTVDDVNRTSGEAMPMLRFYLWALKGRAYLLMRLGRFEEALGPLEKLIELDHANRLNCKPLLALTRERLLDLEGDIR
;
A
#
# COMPACT_ATOMS: atom_id res chain seq x y z
N MET A 1 2.83 0.64 50.69
CA MET A 1 3.71 0.44 49.52
C MET A 1 2.94 -0.41 48.52
N LEU A 2 2.32 0.23 47.53
CA LEU A 2 1.71 -0.46 46.39
C LEU A 2 2.57 -0.11 45.19
N GLU A 3 3.24 -1.12 44.64
CA GLU A 3 3.96 -1.07 43.37
C GLU A 3 2.99 -0.67 42.26
N THR A 4 3.23 0.50 41.67
CA THR A 4 2.64 0.89 40.39
C THR A 4 3.34 0.10 39.29
N ALA A 5 2.61 -0.82 38.66
CA ALA A 5 3.04 -1.49 37.44
C ALA A 5 3.42 -0.45 36.36
N PRO A 6 4.42 -0.73 35.50
CA PRO A 6 4.82 0.20 34.45
C PRO A 6 3.66 0.39 33.47
N SER A 7 3.32 1.67 33.23
CA SER A 7 2.36 2.10 32.22
C SER A 7 2.76 1.51 30.87
N ALA A 8 1.88 0.67 30.31
CA ALA A 8 2.02 0.17 28.96
C ALA A 8 2.02 1.36 28.01
N GLN A 9 3.23 1.70 27.54
CA GLN A 9 3.45 2.73 26.55
C GLN A 9 2.55 2.43 25.34
N THR A 10 1.62 3.34 25.10
CA THR A 10 0.56 3.25 24.09
C THR A 10 1.18 2.91 22.75
N ALA A 11 1.07 1.65 22.34
CA ALA A 11 1.42 1.17 21.01
C ALA A 11 0.47 1.87 20.02
N ARG A 12 0.91 3.05 19.55
CA ARG A 12 0.24 3.93 18.59
C ARG A 12 -0.30 3.10 17.44
N ASP A 13 -1.58 3.28 17.19
CA ASP A 13 -2.38 2.37 16.39
C ASP A 13 -2.15 2.62 14.89
N LEU A 14 -1.65 1.58 14.19
CA LEU A 14 -1.46 1.58 12.74
C LEU A 14 -2.78 1.74 11.97
N LEU A 15 -3.93 1.61 12.63
CA LEU A 15 -5.26 1.79 12.05
C LEU A 15 -6.10 2.86 12.74
N ASP A 16 -5.51 3.71 13.58
CA ASP A 16 -6.27 4.83 14.13
C ASP A 16 -6.35 5.95 13.09
N PHE A 17 -7.53 6.03 12.48
CA PHE A 17 -7.94 7.07 11.56
C PHE A 17 -8.52 8.22 12.39
N GLU A 18 -7.68 8.93 13.15
CA GLU A 18 -8.07 10.24 13.66
C GLU A 18 -8.24 11.20 12.47
N SER A 19 -9.44 11.20 11.90
CA SER A 19 -10.10 12.23 11.09
C SER A 19 -9.18 13.16 10.26
N GLY A 20 -8.51 12.66 9.22
CA GLY A 20 -7.84 13.51 8.24
C GLY A 20 -7.00 12.71 7.25
N ALA A 21 -7.45 12.68 5.98
CA ALA A 21 -6.91 11.96 4.82
C ALA A 21 -6.79 10.42 4.88
N LEU A 22 -7.29 9.79 3.82
CA LEU A 22 -7.29 8.34 3.65
C LEU A 22 -5.87 7.75 3.54
N TYR A 23 -4.87 8.54 3.16
CA TYR A 23 -3.50 8.07 2.89
C TYR A 23 -2.40 9.05 3.34
N PHE A 24 -2.45 10.30 2.88
CA PHE A 24 -1.49 11.37 3.18
C PHE A 24 -2.16 12.74 2.93
N ASP A 25 -1.69 13.79 3.59
CA ASP A 25 -2.32 15.12 3.57
C ASP A 25 -1.80 16.08 2.47
N GLU A 26 -0.97 15.59 1.56
CA GLU A 26 -0.38 16.41 0.50
C GLU A 26 -1.36 16.63 -0.67
N ALA A 27 -1.80 17.88 -0.82
CA ALA A 27 -2.59 18.29 -1.97
C ALA A 27 -1.73 18.35 -3.24
N PRO A 28 -2.22 17.81 -4.39
CA PRO A 28 -1.50 17.91 -5.65
C PRO A 28 -1.51 19.35 -6.16
N GLU A 29 -0.59 19.68 -7.08
CA GLU A 29 -0.62 20.97 -7.78
C GLU A 29 -1.99 21.21 -8.45
N PRO A 30 -2.50 22.45 -8.53
CA PRO A 30 -3.85 22.71 -9.04
C PRO A 30 -4.12 22.14 -10.44
N ILE A 31 -3.10 22.17 -11.31
CA ILE A 31 -3.19 21.61 -12.66
C ILE A 31 -3.29 20.08 -12.65
N VAL A 32 -2.59 19.41 -11.73
CA VAL A 32 -2.68 17.96 -11.52
C VAL A 32 -4.04 17.62 -10.92
N ALA A 33 -4.51 18.38 -9.92
CA ALA A 33 -5.84 18.21 -9.33
C ALA A 33 -6.94 18.27 -10.39
N ALA A 34 -6.90 19.27 -11.28
CA ALA A 34 -7.86 19.41 -12.37
C ALA A 34 -7.83 18.22 -13.35
N LEU A 35 -6.66 17.65 -13.63
CA LEU A 35 -6.53 16.45 -14.45
C LEU A 35 -7.11 15.20 -13.76
N LEU A 36 -6.89 15.04 -12.46
CA LEU A 36 -7.46 13.95 -11.67
C LEU A 36 -8.98 14.05 -11.56
N ASP A 37 -9.52 15.26 -11.40
CA ASP A 37 -10.96 15.53 -11.44
C ASP A 37 -11.56 15.23 -12.82
N LYS A 38 -10.88 15.65 -13.89
CA LYS A 38 -11.26 15.30 -15.27
C LYS A 38 -11.27 13.79 -15.49
N ALA A 39 -10.25 13.08 -15.00
CA ALA A 39 -10.19 11.63 -15.10
C ALA A 39 -11.33 10.95 -14.32
N SER A 40 -11.67 11.45 -13.13
CA SER A 40 -12.73 10.89 -12.30
C SER A 40 -14.11 11.06 -12.96
N ASN A 41 -14.37 12.24 -13.54
CA ASN A 41 -15.63 12.61 -14.17
C ASN A 41 -15.68 12.33 -15.69
N ALA A 42 -14.71 11.61 -16.22
CA ALA A 42 -14.64 11.31 -17.65
C ALA A 42 -15.86 10.50 -18.13
N ALA A 43 -16.52 10.99 -19.19
CA ALA A 43 -17.66 10.34 -19.83
C ALA A 43 -17.27 9.06 -20.57
N THR A 44 -16.03 8.99 -21.07
CA THR A 44 -15.52 7.83 -21.81
C THR A 44 -14.25 7.28 -21.16
N ALA A 45 -13.94 6.00 -21.47
CA ALA A 45 -12.67 5.40 -21.06
C ALA A 45 -11.47 6.11 -21.71
N SER A 46 -11.61 6.57 -22.95
CA SER A 46 -10.56 7.29 -23.68
C SER A 46 -10.20 8.60 -22.99
N ASP A 47 -11.20 9.40 -22.59
CA ASP A 47 -10.96 10.67 -21.91
C ASP A 47 -10.31 10.47 -20.53
N ARG A 48 -10.69 9.40 -19.83
CA ARG A 48 -10.10 9.01 -18.55
C ARG A 48 -8.61 8.70 -18.71
N VAL A 49 -8.28 7.84 -19.68
CA VAL A 49 -6.90 7.43 -19.95
C VAL A 49 -6.06 8.64 -20.38
N ALA A 50 -6.59 9.51 -21.24
CA ALA A 50 -5.90 10.73 -21.64
C ALA A 50 -5.59 11.64 -20.44
N ALA A 51 -6.57 11.91 -19.59
CA ALA A 51 -6.40 12.76 -18.40
C ALA A 51 -5.41 12.16 -17.38
N LEU A 52 -5.48 10.85 -17.13
CA LEU A 52 -4.52 10.16 -16.26
C LEU A 52 -3.11 10.17 -16.86
N GLY A 53 -2.98 9.98 -18.18
CA GLY A 53 -1.70 10.05 -18.87
C GLY A 53 -1.08 11.44 -18.82
N ASP A 54 -1.89 12.50 -18.97
CA ASP A 54 -1.46 13.88 -18.81
C ASP A 54 -0.96 14.15 -17.39
N ALA A 55 -1.71 13.71 -16.37
CA ALA A 55 -1.33 13.85 -14.96
C ALA A 55 -0.02 13.10 -14.66
N GLN A 56 0.13 11.88 -15.18
CA GLN A 56 1.34 11.08 -15.01
C GLN A 56 2.57 11.72 -15.64
N ARG A 57 2.44 12.31 -16.84
CA ARG A 57 3.57 12.99 -17.48
C ARG A 57 3.96 14.26 -16.74
N LEU A 58 2.98 14.98 -16.17
CA LEU A 58 3.21 16.22 -15.45
C LEU A 58 3.83 15.98 -14.07
N ALA A 59 3.29 15.01 -13.33
CA ALA A 59 3.68 14.74 -11.95
C ALA A 59 3.82 13.23 -11.69
N PRO A 60 4.85 12.56 -12.27
CA PRO A 60 5.00 11.10 -12.22
C PRO A 60 5.26 10.53 -10.81
N GLN A 61 5.67 11.38 -9.86
CA GLN A 61 6.00 11.01 -8.49
C GLN A 61 4.96 11.51 -7.47
N ASP A 62 3.90 12.18 -7.94
CA ASP A 62 2.83 12.65 -7.07
C ASP A 62 1.98 11.45 -6.63
N LEU A 63 1.83 11.27 -5.31
CA LEU A 63 1.14 10.11 -4.77
C LEU A 63 -0.36 10.11 -5.09
N ASN A 64 -1.00 11.27 -5.30
CA ASN A 64 -2.41 11.33 -5.74
C ASN A 64 -2.55 10.77 -7.15
N VAL A 65 -1.60 11.11 -8.04
CA VAL A 65 -1.54 10.55 -9.40
C VAL A 65 -1.30 9.05 -9.37
N ILE A 66 -0.34 8.60 -8.56
CA ILE A 66 -0.03 7.17 -8.39
C ILE A 66 -1.26 6.40 -7.87
N VAL A 67 -1.98 6.92 -6.88
CA VAL A 67 -3.21 6.31 -6.35
C VAL A 67 -4.32 6.26 -7.41
N ALA A 68 -4.47 7.32 -8.22
CA ALA A 68 -5.46 7.34 -9.30
C ALA A 68 -5.16 6.29 -10.38
N LEU A 69 -3.89 6.16 -10.79
CA LEU A 69 -3.43 5.13 -11.73
C LEU A 69 -3.63 3.72 -11.16
N TYR A 70 -3.28 3.49 -9.90
CA TYR A 70 -3.49 2.19 -9.24
C TYR A 70 -4.97 1.78 -9.28
N ARG A 71 -5.86 2.70 -8.90
CA ARG A 71 -7.32 2.46 -8.91
C ARG A 71 -7.84 2.19 -10.32
N HIS A 72 -7.35 2.94 -11.30
CA HIS A 72 -7.72 2.73 -12.71
C HIS A 72 -7.40 1.30 -13.17
N HIS A 73 -6.15 0.84 -12.99
CA HIS A 73 -5.75 -0.50 -13.38
C HIS A 73 -6.46 -1.59 -12.56
N TYR A 74 -6.60 -1.38 -11.25
CA TYR A 74 -7.28 -2.32 -10.36
C TYR A 74 -8.74 -2.57 -10.78
N PHE A 75 -9.50 -1.51 -11.07
CA PHE A 75 -10.91 -1.65 -11.48
C PHE A 75 -11.07 -2.30 -12.85
N LEU A 76 -10.09 -2.14 -13.74
CA LEU A 76 -10.05 -2.87 -15.01
C LEU A 76 -9.52 -4.30 -14.89
N GLN A 77 -9.17 -4.74 -13.67
CA GLN A 77 -8.53 -6.05 -13.40
C GLN A 77 -7.18 -6.21 -14.14
N ALA A 78 -6.56 -5.10 -14.53
CA ALA A 78 -5.23 -5.03 -15.12
C ALA A 78 -4.18 -5.15 -14.00
N PHE A 79 -4.07 -6.35 -13.42
CA PHE A 79 -3.34 -6.56 -12.17
C PHE A 79 -1.82 -6.48 -12.30
N GLU A 80 -1.26 -6.84 -13.46
CA GLU A 80 0.18 -6.66 -13.72
C GLU A 80 0.54 -5.16 -13.73
N GLU A 81 -0.28 -4.34 -14.38
CA GLU A 81 -0.09 -2.89 -14.40
C GLU A 81 -0.31 -2.28 -13.01
N ALA A 82 -1.35 -2.71 -12.29
CA ALA A 82 -1.59 -2.27 -10.92
C ALA A 82 -0.42 -2.65 -9.99
N LEU A 83 0.24 -3.78 -10.23
CA LEU A 83 1.39 -4.24 -9.45
C LEU A 83 2.58 -3.31 -9.65
N VAL A 84 2.85 -2.89 -10.87
CA VAL A 84 3.89 -1.88 -11.18
C VAL A 84 3.60 -0.56 -10.46
N ILE A 85 2.35 -0.12 -10.44
CA ILE A 85 1.97 1.12 -9.73
C ILE A 85 2.09 0.96 -8.20
N ALA A 86 1.78 -0.21 -7.64
CA ALA A 86 1.96 -0.48 -6.21
C ALA A 86 3.45 -0.41 -5.81
N ASP A 87 4.35 -0.95 -6.63
CA ASP A 87 5.80 -0.84 -6.40
C ASP A 87 6.29 0.61 -6.49
N LEU A 88 5.74 1.40 -7.42
CA LEU A 88 6.02 2.84 -7.50
C LEU A 88 5.53 3.58 -6.24
N ALA A 89 4.32 3.27 -5.76
CA ALA A 89 3.77 3.87 -4.55
C ALA A 89 4.67 3.61 -3.33
N MET A 90 5.13 2.38 -3.13
CA MET A 90 6.08 2.04 -2.06
C MET A 90 7.41 2.77 -2.21
N ARG A 91 7.94 2.86 -3.44
CA ARG A 91 9.20 3.57 -3.69
C ARG A 91 9.12 5.04 -3.32
N GLU A 92 8.07 5.74 -3.75
CA GLU A 92 7.92 7.18 -3.47
C GLU A 92 7.57 7.43 -2.00
N ALA A 93 6.75 6.59 -1.37
CA ALA A 93 6.48 6.67 0.06
C ALA A 93 7.74 6.41 0.90
N GLY A 94 8.56 5.42 0.51
CA GLY A 94 9.81 5.07 1.18
C GLY A 94 10.81 6.22 1.19
N LYS A 95 10.94 6.95 0.07
CA LYS A 95 11.77 8.16 -0.02
C LYS A 95 11.34 9.23 0.99
N ARG A 96 10.03 9.47 1.11
CA ARG A 96 9.47 10.50 2.01
C ARG A 96 9.62 10.13 3.49
N LEU A 97 9.56 8.83 3.79
CA LEU A 97 9.82 8.28 5.13
C LEU A 97 11.30 8.15 5.46
N ASN A 98 12.20 8.38 4.49
CA ASN A 98 13.63 8.11 4.61
C ASN A 98 13.92 6.65 5.04
N VAL A 99 13.16 5.70 4.48
CA VAL A 99 13.36 4.25 4.66
C VAL A 99 13.74 3.58 3.34
N ALA A 100 14.16 2.32 3.39
CA ALA A 100 14.55 1.58 2.21
C ALA A 100 13.39 1.47 1.19
N ALA A 101 13.71 1.67 -0.08
CA ALA A 101 12.76 1.47 -1.17
C ALA A 101 12.42 -0.02 -1.37
N ASP A 102 13.36 -0.92 -1.08
CA ASP A 102 13.09 -2.35 -1.02
C ASP A 102 12.44 -2.70 0.32
N TRP A 103 11.16 -3.06 0.29
CA TRP A 103 10.38 -3.45 1.46
C TRP A 103 10.97 -4.61 2.24
N ARG A 104 11.82 -5.45 1.61
CA ARG A 104 12.51 -6.56 2.28
C ARG A 104 13.47 -6.06 3.35
N LEU A 105 13.99 -4.85 3.18
CA LEU A 105 14.93 -4.19 4.10
C LEU A 105 14.22 -3.38 5.19
N LEU A 106 12.89 -3.23 5.13
CA LEU A 106 12.13 -2.52 6.16
C LEU A 106 12.12 -3.34 7.46
N THR A 107 12.43 -2.66 8.56
CA THR A 107 12.52 -3.28 9.89
C THR A 107 11.39 -2.84 10.82
N VAL A 108 11.13 -3.63 11.85
CA VAL A 108 10.20 -3.27 12.94
C VAL A 108 10.62 -1.96 13.63
N ASP A 109 11.92 -1.70 13.73
CA ASP A 109 12.39 -0.45 14.32
C ASP A 109 12.06 0.77 13.45
N ASP A 110 12.10 0.64 12.12
CA ASP A 110 11.71 1.74 11.22
C ASP A 110 10.24 2.12 11.40
N VAL A 111 9.38 1.10 11.59
CA VAL A 111 7.96 1.28 11.92
C VAL A 111 7.81 1.94 13.29
N ASN A 112 8.50 1.45 14.32
CA ASN A 112 8.37 1.94 15.69
C ASN A 112 8.91 3.36 15.89
N ARG A 113 9.96 3.75 15.16
CA ARG A 113 10.52 5.11 15.19
C ARG A 113 9.63 6.12 14.49
N THR A 114 8.80 5.69 13.54
CA THR A 114 7.88 6.58 12.83
C THR A 114 6.77 7.01 13.76
N SER A 115 6.53 8.32 13.84
CA SER A 115 5.46 8.87 14.67
C SER A 115 5.03 10.26 14.20
N GLY A 116 3.94 10.77 14.78
CA GLY A 116 3.40 12.10 14.46
C GLY A 116 3.01 12.20 12.99
N GLU A 117 3.45 13.28 12.35
CA GLU A 117 3.12 13.65 10.96
C GLU A 117 3.57 12.62 9.91
N ALA A 118 4.54 11.75 10.23
CA ALA A 118 5.01 10.71 9.32
C ALA A 118 4.13 9.44 9.32
N MET A 119 3.22 9.29 10.29
CA MET A 119 2.38 8.09 10.43
C MET A 119 1.45 7.82 9.23
N PRO A 120 0.74 8.81 8.65
CA PRO A 120 -0.07 8.57 7.46
C PRO A 120 0.74 7.98 6.31
N MET A 121 1.95 8.52 6.08
CA MET A 121 2.84 8.04 5.02
C MET A 121 3.30 6.59 5.25
N LEU A 122 3.60 6.21 6.49
CA LEU A 122 3.94 4.82 6.82
C LEU A 122 2.75 3.89 6.60
N ARG A 123 1.54 4.28 7.01
CA ARG A 123 0.33 3.51 6.73
C ARG A 123 0.13 3.34 5.23
N PHE A 124 0.30 4.40 4.46
CA PHE A 124 0.24 4.34 3.00
C PHE A 124 1.26 3.35 2.41
N TYR A 125 2.51 3.39 2.87
CA TYR A 125 3.55 2.41 2.45
C TYR A 125 3.11 0.97 2.74
N LEU A 126 2.65 0.69 3.96
CA LEU A 126 2.23 -0.66 4.37
C LEU A 126 0.98 -1.13 3.61
N TRP A 127 0.04 -0.23 3.29
CA TRP A 127 -1.09 -0.55 2.43
C TRP A 127 -0.68 -0.81 0.99
N ALA A 128 0.31 -0.09 0.45
CA ALA A 128 0.85 -0.38 -0.88
C ALA A 128 1.52 -1.77 -0.91
N LEU A 129 2.27 -2.14 0.12
CA LEU A 129 2.84 -3.48 0.27
C LEU A 129 1.76 -4.56 0.37
N LYS A 130 0.68 -4.30 1.12
CA LYS A 130 -0.49 -5.20 1.18
C LYS A 130 -1.19 -5.30 -0.17
N GLY A 131 -1.32 -4.19 -0.89
CA GLY A 131 -1.85 -4.13 -2.26
C GLY A 131 -1.04 -5.00 -3.20
N ARG A 132 0.29 -4.90 -3.17
CA ARG A 132 1.22 -5.77 -3.91
C ARG A 132 0.94 -7.26 -3.65
N ALA A 133 0.90 -7.66 -2.38
CA ALA A 133 0.60 -9.04 -2.00
C ALA A 133 -0.75 -9.52 -2.56
N TYR A 134 -1.79 -8.70 -2.39
CA TYR A 134 -3.12 -9.03 -2.87
C TYR A 134 -3.18 -9.16 -4.40
N LEU A 135 -2.52 -8.27 -5.14
CA LEU A 135 -2.43 -8.32 -6.60
C LEU A 135 -1.73 -9.60 -7.08
N LEU A 136 -0.66 -10.01 -6.43
CA LEU A 136 0.02 -11.28 -6.72
C LEU A 136 -0.91 -12.47 -6.51
N MET A 137 -1.70 -12.49 -5.42
CA MET A 137 -2.73 -13.51 -5.21
C MET A 137 -3.79 -13.49 -6.32
N ARG A 138 -4.21 -12.31 -6.80
CA ARG A 138 -5.17 -12.17 -7.90
C ARG A 138 -4.62 -12.65 -9.24
N LEU A 139 -3.31 -12.60 -9.42
CA LEU A 139 -2.59 -13.14 -10.57
C LEU A 139 -2.28 -14.64 -10.44
N GLY A 140 -2.66 -15.29 -9.32
CA GLY A 140 -2.30 -16.69 -9.03
C GLY A 140 -0.83 -16.90 -8.67
N ARG A 141 -0.06 -15.82 -8.49
CA ARG A 141 1.36 -15.81 -8.12
C ARG A 141 1.53 -15.95 -6.61
N PHE A 142 0.98 -17.03 -6.05
CA PHE A 142 0.90 -17.24 -4.60
C PHE A 142 2.27 -17.33 -3.92
N GLU A 143 3.25 -17.97 -4.58
CA GLU A 143 4.63 -18.06 -4.08
C GLU A 143 5.25 -16.67 -3.86
N GLU A 144 5.08 -15.78 -4.82
CA GLU A 144 5.58 -14.41 -4.74
C GLU A 144 4.80 -13.54 -3.72
N ALA A 145 3.57 -13.93 -3.39
CA ALA A 145 2.74 -13.26 -2.40
C ALA A 145 3.14 -13.61 -0.96
N LEU A 146 3.85 -14.72 -0.72
CA LEU A 146 4.31 -15.11 0.63
C LEU A 146 5.20 -14.04 1.26
N GLY A 147 6.27 -13.65 0.55
CA GLY A 147 7.25 -12.68 1.05
C GLY A 147 6.65 -11.37 1.60
N PRO A 148 5.84 -10.62 0.81
CA PRO A 148 5.24 -9.37 1.31
C PRO A 148 4.23 -9.61 2.45
N LEU A 149 3.48 -10.73 2.45
CA LEU A 149 2.54 -11.04 3.54
C LEU A 149 3.26 -11.37 4.84
N GLU A 150 4.34 -12.14 4.78
CA GLU A 150 5.17 -12.46 5.93
C GLU A 150 5.85 -11.22 6.49
N LYS A 151 6.39 -10.35 5.62
CA LYS A 151 6.93 -9.05 6.06
C LYS A 151 5.87 -8.18 6.73
N LEU A 152 4.65 -8.11 6.19
CA LEU A 152 3.57 -7.34 6.83
C LEU A 152 3.23 -7.85 8.24
N ILE A 153 3.25 -9.16 8.44
CA ILE A 153 3.00 -9.77 9.77
C ILE A 153 4.17 -9.53 10.72
N GLU A 154 5.41 -9.53 10.22
CA GLU A 154 6.60 -9.15 10.99
C GLU A 154 6.48 -7.70 11.48
N LEU A 155 6.12 -6.77 10.58
CA LEU A 155 6.02 -5.33 10.86
C LEU A 155 4.80 -4.94 11.69
N ASP A 156 3.69 -5.68 11.57
CA ASP A 156 2.44 -5.46 12.29
C ASP A 156 2.02 -6.74 13.03
N HIS A 157 2.72 -7.02 14.14
CA HIS A 157 2.48 -8.22 14.95
C HIS A 157 1.04 -8.29 15.51
N ALA A 158 0.43 -7.13 15.77
CA ALA A 158 -0.96 -7.02 16.21
C ALA A 158 -1.97 -7.34 15.09
N ASN A 159 -1.51 -7.54 13.85
CA ASN A 159 -2.32 -7.86 12.68
C ASN A 159 -3.46 -6.85 12.46
N ARG A 160 -3.18 -5.57 12.70
CA ARG A 160 -4.11 -4.48 12.43
C ARG A 160 -4.45 -4.44 10.94
N LEU A 161 -3.45 -4.55 10.07
CA LEU A 161 -3.61 -4.64 8.61
C LEU A 161 -4.35 -5.90 8.16
N ASN A 162 -4.70 -6.82 9.04
CA ASN A 162 -5.46 -8.04 8.75
C ASN A 162 -4.86 -8.88 7.61
N CYS A 163 -3.55 -9.14 7.69
CA CYS A 163 -2.80 -9.91 6.70
C CYS A 163 -2.73 -11.41 7.02
N LYS A 164 -2.95 -11.82 8.28
CA LYS A 164 -2.97 -13.24 8.68
C LYS A 164 -3.93 -14.11 7.85
N PRO A 165 -5.19 -13.70 7.58
CA PRO A 165 -6.09 -14.50 6.74
C PRO A 165 -5.61 -14.62 5.28
N LEU A 166 -4.99 -13.57 4.74
CA LEU A 166 -4.44 -13.60 3.38
C LEU A 166 -3.25 -14.56 3.28
N LEU A 167 -2.37 -14.57 4.29
CA LEU A 167 -1.25 -15.51 4.35
C LEU A 167 -1.74 -16.96 4.48
N ALA A 168 -2.74 -17.22 5.31
CA ALA A 168 -3.34 -18.55 5.45
C ALA A 168 -3.91 -19.05 4.11
N LEU A 169 -4.70 -18.23 3.42
CA LEU A 169 -5.24 -18.57 2.10
C LEU A 169 -4.13 -18.78 1.06
N THR A 170 -3.08 -17.96 1.09
CA THR A 170 -1.94 -18.10 0.16
C THR A 170 -1.25 -19.45 0.33
N ARG A 171 -1.04 -19.88 1.59
CA ARG A 171 -0.43 -21.17 1.91
C ARG A 171 -1.33 -22.35 1.52
N GLU A 172 -2.63 -22.25 1.77
CA GLU A 172 -3.62 -23.25 1.33
C GLU A 172 -3.55 -23.46 -0.18
N ARG A 173 -3.58 -22.37 -0.96
CA ARG A 173 -3.51 -22.44 -2.42
C ARG A 173 -2.22 -23.03 -2.96
N LEU A 174 -1.09 -22.81 -2.28
CA LEU A 174 0.18 -23.43 -2.66
C LEU A 174 0.14 -24.95 -2.44
N LEU A 175 -0.43 -25.41 -1.33
CA LEU A 175 -0.58 -26.84 -1.05
C LEU A 175 -1.47 -27.53 -2.09
N ASP A 176 -2.58 -26.88 -2.50
CA ASP A 176 -3.45 -27.41 -3.55
C ASP A 176 -2.69 -27.58 -4.87
N LEU A 177 -1.89 -26.57 -5.26
CA LEU A 177 -1.08 -26.60 -6.50
C LEU A 177 0.02 -27.68 -6.46
N GLU A 178 0.63 -27.93 -5.30
CA GLU A 178 1.61 -29.01 -5.14
C GLU A 178 0.96 -30.40 -5.15
N GLY A 179 -0.29 -30.50 -4.67
CA GLY A 179 -1.10 -31.71 -4.69
C GLY A 179 -1.54 -32.11 -6.10
N ASP A 180 -1.89 -31.15 -6.95
CA ASP A 180 -2.34 -31.38 -8.34
C ASP A 180 -1.21 -31.84 -9.29
N ILE A 181 0.06 -31.70 -8.89
CA ILE A 181 1.24 -32.11 -9.68
C ILE A 181 1.64 -33.58 -9.41
N ARG A 182 1.07 -34.22 -8.37
CA ARG A 182 1.37 -35.61 -7.98
C ARG A 182 0.34 -36.60 -8.52
#